data_AF-A0A6L3T2E4-F1
#
_entry.id   AF-A0A6L3T2E4-F1
#
_cell.length_a   1.000
_cell.length_b   1.000
_cell.length_c   1.000
_cell.angle_alpha   90.00
_cell.angle_beta   90.00
_cell.angle_gamma   90.00
#
_symmetry.space_group_name_H-M   'P 1'
#
loop_
_entity.id
_entity.type
_entity.pdbx_description
1 polymer ?
#
loop_
_entity_poly.entity_id
_entity_poly.type
_entity_poly.pdbx_seq_one_letter_code
_entity_poly.pdbx_strand_id
1 'polypeptide(L)'
;MARAKIEGLFRLYVDLSQGKDGELGGMVVSGITALDQVGRGADVLRAQISGRRDMLARLVEEGQRDGSVSAHDEPHTIAAVLLALLHGIRVVGKAGGLAVDRNAFVARALRVLD
;
A
#
# COMPACT_ATOMS: atom_id res chain seq x y z
N MET A 1 7.39 14.03 -10.05
CA MET A 1 8.19 13.54 -8.91
C MET A 1 7.61 12.23 -8.44
N ALA A 2 8.46 11.23 -8.19
CA ALA A 2 8.02 9.89 -7.81
C ALA A 2 7.26 9.87 -6.47
N ARG A 3 7.69 10.66 -5.48
CA ARG A 3 6.99 10.82 -4.20
C ARG A 3 5.52 11.18 -4.36
N ALA A 4 5.18 12.07 -5.30
CA ALA A 4 3.80 12.46 -5.56
C ALA A 4 2.94 11.32 -6.13
N LYS A 5 3.53 10.41 -6.90
CA LYS A 5 2.85 9.20 -7.40
C LYS A 5 2.53 8.24 -6.24
N ILE A 6 3.48 8.05 -5.33
CA ILE A 6 3.29 7.24 -4.11
C ILE A 6 2.22 7.87 -3.23
N GLU A 7 2.25 9.19 -3.06
CA GLU A 7 1.24 9.92 -2.29
C GLU A 7 -0.16 9.78 -2.89
N GLY A 8 -0.30 9.93 -4.21
CA GLY A 8 -1.57 9.72 -4.91
C GLY A 8 -2.12 8.32 -4.70
N LEU A 9 -1.26 7.29 -4.74
CA LEU A 9 -1.65 5.91 -4.47
C LEU A 9 -2.18 5.72 -3.04
N PHE A 10 -1.52 6.31 -2.04
CA PHE A 10 -1.96 6.23 -0.64
C PHE A 10 -3.29 6.96 -0.42
N ARG A 11 -3.47 8.16 -1.00
CA ARG A 11 -4.74 8.91 -0.93
C ARG A 11 -5.89 8.09 -1.51
N LEU A 12 -5.69 7.50 -2.68
CA LEU A 12 -6.67 6.62 -3.32
C LEU A 12 -7.04 5.42 -2.42
N TYR A 13 -6.04 4.79 -1.78
CA TYR A 13 -6.30 3.65 -0.90
C TYR A 13 -7.06 4.04 0.37
N VAL A 14 -6.79 5.21 0.95
CA VAL A 14 -7.57 5.72 2.07
C VAL A 14 -9.01 5.97 1.63
N ASP A 15 -9.24 6.67 0.52
CA ASP A 15 -10.58 6.98 0.00
C ASP A 15 -11.41 5.70 -0.22
N LEU A 16 -10.82 4.68 -0.83
CA LEU A 16 -11.46 3.38 -1.06
C LEU A 16 -11.70 2.56 0.22
N SER A 17 -11.13 2.97 1.35
CA SER A 17 -11.15 2.25 2.63
C SER A 17 -12.03 2.91 3.68
N GLN A 18 -12.71 4.01 3.35
CA GLN A 18 -13.65 4.68 4.25
C GLN A 18 -15.10 4.35 3.87
N GLY A 19 -15.98 4.43 4.88
CA GLY A 19 -17.41 4.20 4.69
C GLY A 19 -17.75 2.83 4.10
N LYS A 20 -18.85 2.77 3.33
CA LYS A 20 -19.40 1.53 2.78
C LYS A 20 -18.43 0.83 1.81
N ASP A 21 -17.65 1.59 1.05
CA ASP A 21 -16.65 1.03 0.11
C ASP A 21 -15.47 0.39 0.87
N GLY A 22 -15.16 0.91 2.06
CA GLY A 22 -14.21 0.30 2.98
C GLY A 22 -14.68 -1.05 3.48
N GLU A 23 -15.90 -1.11 4.01
CA GLU A 23 -16.52 -2.32 4.57
C GLU A 23 -16.66 -3.47 3.55
N LEU A 24 -16.94 -3.13 2.28
CA LEU A 24 -17.01 -4.12 1.21
C LEU A 24 -15.65 -4.75 0.89
N GLY A 25 -14.54 -4.06 1.20
CA GLY A 25 -13.18 -4.54 1.05
C GLY A 25 -12.77 -4.84 -0.40
N GLY A 26 -11.48 -4.73 -0.71
CA GLY A 26 -10.97 -5.17 -2.01
C GLY A 26 -10.94 -6.70 -2.04
N MET A 27 -11.19 -7.32 -3.20
CA MET A 27 -11.08 -8.77 -3.39
C MET A 27 -9.75 -9.34 -2.85
N VAL A 28 -8.68 -8.53 -2.91
CA VAL A 28 -7.34 -8.82 -2.39
C VAL A 28 -7.30 -8.99 -0.86
N VAL A 29 -8.01 -8.17 -0.07
CA VAL A 29 -8.02 -8.32 1.40
C VAL A 29 -8.74 -9.60 1.81
N SER A 30 -9.89 -9.86 1.20
CA SER A 30 -10.63 -11.11 1.44
C SER A 30 -9.81 -12.34 1.04
N GLY A 31 -9.00 -12.25 -0.03
CA GLY A 31 -8.07 -13.29 -0.45
C GLY A 31 -6.86 -13.47 0.49
N ILE A 32 -6.31 -12.38 1.04
CA ILE A 32 -5.17 -12.44 1.98
C ILE A 32 -5.60 -13.06 3.32
N THR A 33 -6.78 -12.72 3.84
CA THR A 33 -7.28 -13.29 5.11
C THR A 33 -7.67 -14.77 5.00
N ALA A 34 -7.77 -15.30 3.78
CA ALA A 34 -8.14 -16.68 3.48
C ALA A 34 -7.01 -17.43 2.74
N LEU A 35 -5.77 -16.93 2.77
CA LEU A 35 -4.63 -17.50 2.03
C LEU A 35 -4.37 -18.99 2.31
N ASP A 36 -4.74 -19.45 3.51
CA ASP A 36 -4.74 -20.83 3.97
C ASP A 36 -5.88 -21.68 3.39
N GLN A 37 -6.98 -21.05 2.96
CA GLN A 37 -8.15 -21.67 2.34
C GLN A 37 -8.16 -21.55 0.80
N VAL A 38 -7.36 -20.64 0.25
CA VAL A 38 -7.29 -20.36 -1.20
C VAL A 38 -6.26 -21.30 -1.83
N GLY A 39 -6.68 -22.50 -2.24
CA GLY A 39 -5.83 -23.51 -2.89
C GLY A 39 -5.02 -22.99 -4.11
N ARG A 40 -5.47 -23.24 -5.35
CA ARG A 40 -4.74 -22.80 -6.57
C ARG A 40 -4.65 -21.27 -6.75
N GLY A 41 -5.42 -20.49 -5.99
CA GLY A 41 -5.40 -19.02 -6.06
C GLY A 41 -4.24 -18.37 -5.29
N ALA A 42 -3.58 -19.11 -4.38
CA ALA A 42 -2.49 -18.57 -3.57
C ALA A 42 -1.30 -18.10 -4.42
N ASP A 43 -0.96 -18.81 -5.50
CA ASP A 43 0.17 -18.46 -6.37
C ASP A 43 -0.12 -17.21 -7.20
N VAL A 44 -1.36 -17.05 -7.67
CA VAL A 44 -1.80 -15.83 -8.37
C VAL A 44 -1.74 -14.64 -7.42
N LEU A 45 -2.20 -14.79 -6.18
CA LEU A 45 -2.15 -13.74 -5.17
C LEU A 45 -0.70 -13.38 -4.80
N ARG A 46 0.18 -14.37 -4.62
CA ARG A 46 1.63 -14.15 -4.41
C ARG A 46 2.26 -13.38 -5.57
N ALA A 47 1.95 -13.74 -6.81
CA ALA A 47 2.45 -13.05 -7.99
C ALA A 47 1.97 -11.59 -8.04
N GLN A 48 0.69 -11.34 -7.72
CA GLN A 48 0.16 -9.97 -7.65
C GLN A 48 0.81 -9.13 -6.54
N ILE A 49 1.02 -9.71 -5.35
CA ILE A 49 1.71 -9.06 -4.23
C ILE A 49 3.15 -8.74 -4.62
N SER A 50 3.86 -9.69 -5.23
CA SER A 50 5.24 -9.49 -5.69
C SER A 50 5.32 -8.40 -6.75
N GLY A 51 4.46 -8.45 -7.78
CA GLY A 51 4.45 -7.42 -8.84
C GLY A 51 4.13 -6.02 -8.30
N ARG A 52 3.29 -5.90 -7.27
CA ARG A 52 3.02 -4.63 -6.61
C ARG A 52 4.24 -4.11 -5.84
N ARG A 53 4.95 -5.00 -5.13
CA ARG A 53 6.20 -4.65 -4.43
C ARG A 53 7.26 -4.16 -5.41
N ASP A 54 7.42 -4.84 -6.54
CA ASP A 54 8.44 -4.48 -7.55
C ASP A 54 8.11 -3.13 -8.20
N MET A 55 6.82 -2.85 -8.45
CA MET A 55 6.37 -1.54 -8.92
C MET A 55 6.68 -0.42 -7.91
N LEU A 56 6.44 -0.66 -6.62
CA LEU A 56 6.76 0.29 -5.55
C LEU A 56 8.27 0.53 -5.43
N ALA A 57 9.08 -0.53 -5.51
CA ALA A 57 10.54 -0.41 -5.48
C ALA A 57 11.07 0.49 -6.62
N ARG A 58 10.56 0.30 -7.84
CA ARG A 58 10.92 1.17 -8.98
C ARG A 58 10.53 2.64 -8.77
N LEU A 59 9.39 2.91 -8.13
CA LEU A 59 8.99 4.28 -7.77
C LEU A 59 9.91 4.88 -6.70
N VAL A 60 10.33 4.07 -5.72
CA VAL A 60 11.30 4.51 -4.70
C VAL A 60 12.65 4.82 -5.35
N GLU A 61 13.15 3.95 -6.22
CA GLU A 61 14.38 4.20 -6.99
C GLU A 61 14.29 5.46 -7.86
N GLU A 62 13.15 5.69 -8.52
CA GLU A 62 12.88 6.94 -9.25
C GLU A 62 12.93 8.15 -8.31
N GLY A 63 12.35 8.03 -7.12
CA GLY A 63 12.35 9.08 -6.10
C GLY A 63 13.73 9.39 -5.53
N GLN A 64 14.55 8.36 -5.34
CA GLN A 64 15.94 8.54 -4.91
C GLN A 64 16.78 9.21 -6.00
N ARG A 65 16.56 8.84 -7.28
CA ARG A 65 17.22 9.47 -8.42
C ARG A 65 16.78 10.91 -8.66
N ASP A 66 15.51 11.23 -8.44
CA ASP A 66 14.96 12.59 -8.61
C ASP A 66 15.08 13.46 -7.35
N GLY A 67 15.59 12.91 -6.25
CA GLY A 67 15.80 13.58 -4.97
C GLY A 67 14.53 13.79 -4.14
N SER A 68 13.38 13.25 -4.57
CA SER A 68 12.13 13.32 -3.81
C SER A 68 11.98 12.27 -2.71
N VAL A 69 12.83 11.24 -2.66
CA VAL A 69 12.88 10.22 -1.61
C VAL A 69 14.31 10.09 -1.10
N SER A 70 14.45 9.90 0.20
CA SER A 70 15.73 9.69 0.87
C SER A 70 16.47 8.46 0.33
N ALA A 71 17.77 8.61 0.07
CA ALA A 71 18.62 7.55 -0.48
C ALA A 71 19.35 6.73 0.60
N HIS A 72 18.96 6.89 1.88
CA HIS A 72 19.61 6.19 3.00
C HIS A 72 19.23 4.72 3.11
N ASP A 73 17.99 4.37 2.76
CA ASP A 73 17.46 3.01 2.86
C ASP A 73 17.36 2.31 1.50
N GLU A 74 17.44 0.99 1.54
CA GLU A 74 17.35 0.13 0.37
C GLU A 74 15.91 0.17 -0.22
N PRO A 75 15.74 0.36 -1.55
CA PRO A 75 14.43 0.56 -2.17
C PRO A 75 13.41 -0.54 -1.93
N HIS A 76 13.81 -1.82 -1.96
CA HIS A 76 12.91 -2.94 -1.74
C HIS A 76 12.39 -2.98 -0.29
N THR A 77 13.19 -2.53 0.67
CA THR A 77 12.81 -2.41 2.08
C THR A 77 11.72 -1.36 2.26
N ILE A 78 11.91 -0.16 1.70
CA ILE A 78 10.87 0.88 1.69
C ILE A 78 9.62 0.36 0.99
N ALA A 79 9.75 -0.29 -0.18
CA ALA A 79 8.63 -0.84 -0.93
C ALA A 79 7.83 -1.89 -0.15
N ALA A 80 8.50 -2.74 0.63
CA ALA A 80 7.85 -3.72 1.49
C ALA A 80 7.02 -3.04 2.60
N VAL A 81 7.56 -1.99 3.22
CA VAL A 81 6.83 -1.20 4.24
C VAL A 81 5.62 -0.49 3.62
N LEU A 82 5.80 0.18 2.47
CA LEU A 82 4.70 0.82 1.75
C LEU A 82 3.59 -0.17 1.40
N LEU A 83 3.95 -1.36 0.91
CA LEU A 83 2.99 -2.41 0.58
C LEU A 83 2.24 -2.91 1.82
N ALA A 84 2.93 -3.09 2.94
CA ALA A 84 2.32 -3.47 4.21
C ALA A 84 1.32 -2.42 4.70
N LEU A 85 1.67 -1.14 4.61
CA LEU A 85 0.77 -0.03 4.93
C LEU A 85 -0.47 -0.03 4.03
N LEU A 86 -0.30 -0.18 2.70
CA LEU A 86 -1.41 -0.23 1.76
C LEU A 86 -2.38 -1.38 2.06
N HIS A 87 -1.88 -2.57 2.40
CA HIS A 87 -2.72 -3.68 2.83
C HIS A 87 -3.40 -3.40 4.17
N GLY A 88 -2.68 -2.84 5.15
CA GLY A 88 -3.21 -2.46 6.45
C GLY A 88 -4.39 -1.48 6.36
N ILE A 89 -4.25 -0.45 5.51
CA ILE A 89 -5.33 0.53 5.23
C ILE A 89 -6.61 -0.18 4.79
N ARG A 90 -6.51 -1.14 3.86
CA ARG A 90 -7.68 -1.89 3.36
C ARG A 90 -8.24 -2.84 4.42
N VAL A 91 -7.40 -3.50 5.21
CA VAL A 91 -7.82 -4.43 6.28
C VAL A 91 -8.59 -3.67 7.36
N VAL A 92 -8.06 -2.54 7.83
CA VAL A 92 -8.71 -1.69 8.84
C VAL A 92 -9.99 -1.08 8.28
N GLY A 93 -9.98 -0.64 7.01
CA GLY A 93 -11.18 -0.13 6.34
C GLY A 93 -12.31 -1.16 6.24
N LYS A 94 -11.98 -2.42 5.92
CA LYS A 94 -12.95 -3.53 5.89
C LYS A 94 -13.60 -3.79 7.24
N ALA A 95 -12.85 -3.60 8.33
CA ALA A 95 -13.37 -3.70 9.69
C ALA A 95 -14.22 -2.49 10.12
N GLY A 96 -14.49 -1.52 9.22
CA GLY A 96 -15.20 -0.28 9.51
C GLY A 96 -14.37 0.73 10.34
N GLY A 97 -13.08 0.48 10.53
CA GLY A 97 -12.25 1.19 11.51
C GLY A 97 -11.48 2.40 10.98
N LEU A 98 -11.49 2.65 9.67
CA LEU A 98 -10.65 3.71 9.07
C LEU A 98 -11.38 5.06 9.00
N ALA A 99 -11.69 5.65 10.16
CA ALA A 99 -12.20 7.03 10.26
C ALA A 99 -11.05 7.99 10.60
N VAL A 100 -10.34 8.49 9.57
CA VAL A 100 -9.16 9.35 9.74
C VAL A 100 -9.19 10.53 8.77
N ASP A 101 -8.55 11.64 9.13
CA ASP A 101 -8.24 12.68 8.15
C ASP A 101 -7.25 12.13 7.13
N ARG A 102 -7.65 12.09 5.86
CA ARG A 102 -6.88 11.50 4.78
C ARG A 102 -5.51 12.16 4.64
N ASN A 103 -5.45 13.48 4.64
CA ASN A 103 -4.22 14.20 4.35
C ASN A 103 -3.20 14.01 5.48
N ALA A 104 -3.63 14.12 6.73
CA ALA A 104 -2.80 13.89 7.91
C ALA A 104 -2.31 12.43 7.98
N PHE A 105 -3.20 11.47 7.70
CA PHE A 105 -2.84 10.05 7.69
C PHE A 105 -1.78 9.76 6.61
N VAL A 106 -1.99 10.21 5.38
CA VAL A 106 -1.05 10.00 4.28
C VAL A 106 0.29 10.69 4.55
N ALA A 107 0.26 11.95 5.02
CA ALA A 107 1.49 12.66 5.39
C ALA A 107 2.29 11.91 6.46
N ARG A 108 1.62 11.31 7.45
CA ARG A 108 2.28 10.51 8.49
C ARG A 108 2.81 9.19 7.97
N ALA A 109 2.04 8.48 7.15
CA ALA A 109 2.43 7.20 6.57
C ALA A 109 3.66 7.33 5.65
N LEU A 110 3.77 8.43 4.90
CA LEU A 110 4.86 8.67 3.96
C LEU A 110 6.15 9.17 4.61
N ARG A 111 6.22 9.29 5.94
CA ARG A 111 7.47 9.57 6.67
C ARG A 111 8.54 8.49 6.48
N VAL A 112 8.16 7.32 5.96
CA VAL A 112 9.10 6.25 5.57
C VAL A 112 9.92 6.60 4.32
N LEU A 113 9.58 7.69 3.62
CA LEU A 113 10.32 8.17 2.44
C LEU A 113 11.39 9.22 2.79
N ASP A 114 11.45 9.66 4.05
CA ASP A 114 12.38 10.67 4.57
C ASP A 114 13.58 9.99 5.23
#